data_AF-A0A2U3H3A1-F1
#
_entry.id   AF-A0A2U3H3A1-F1
#
_cell.length_a   1.000
_cell.length_b   1.000
_cell.length_c   1.000
_cell.angle_alpha   90.00
_cell.angle_beta   90.00
_cell.angle_gamma   90.00
#
_symmetry.space_group_name_H-M   'P 1'
#
loop_
_entity.id
_entity.type
_entity.pdbx_description
1 polymer ?
#
loop_
_entity_poly.entity_id
_entity_poly.type
_entity_poly.pdbx_seq_one_letter_code
_entity_poly.pdbx_strand_id
1 'polypeptide(L)'
;MPRELRAVPAPDGMAPLADTWLVEPASVSLNSVFLDALRELAEEQSVRRQALLKAGVRFTATGTLDAVLASYTRLAAERVRQRVVDVAEVAGPRSVVLLHEAGLVTRYGEAGGRELRAGLQQAARHPADVPHGLWLLPAEDPRATPTPDGRTVEVVNRASEWEVLGGPFLKVLRSAPVRP
;
A
#
# COMPACT_ATOMS: atom_id res chain seq x y z
N MET A 1 31.09 14.07 -28.03
CA MET A 1 30.58 15.42 -27.75
C MET A 1 29.05 15.37 -27.71
N PRO A 2 28.42 15.02 -26.57
CA PRO A 2 26.98 14.86 -26.52
C PRO A 2 26.28 16.23 -26.40
N ARG A 3 25.19 16.38 -27.17
CA ARG A 3 24.28 17.54 -27.24
C ARG A 3 23.57 17.77 -25.90
N GLU A 4 23.59 19.00 -25.41
CA GLU A 4 22.74 19.46 -24.31
C GLU A 4 21.26 19.44 -24.73
N LEU A 5 20.44 18.70 -23.99
CA LEU A 5 18.98 18.75 -24.10
C LEU A 5 18.49 20.00 -23.36
N ARG A 6 17.83 20.91 -24.08
CA ARG A 6 17.18 22.10 -23.51
C ARG A 6 16.19 21.66 -22.43
N ALA A 7 16.40 22.11 -21.20
CA ALA A 7 15.42 22.03 -20.13
C ALA A 7 14.16 22.82 -20.53
N VAL A 8 13.00 22.16 -20.49
CA VAL A 8 11.70 22.82 -20.60
C VAL A 8 11.39 23.40 -19.23
N PRO A 9 11.23 24.73 -19.08
CA PRO A 9 10.95 25.33 -17.78
C PRO A 9 9.56 24.91 -17.27
N ALA A 10 9.48 24.70 -15.96
CA ALA A 10 8.21 24.45 -15.27
C ALA A 10 7.27 25.67 -15.43
N PRO A 11 5.93 25.46 -15.50
CA PRO A 11 4.97 26.56 -15.53
C PRO A 11 5.09 27.45 -14.29
N ASP A 12 4.91 28.76 -14.45
CA ASP A 12 4.95 29.71 -13.34
C ASP A 12 3.97 29.30 -12.23
N GLY A 13 4.51 29.09 -11.02
CA GLY A 13 3.76 28.76 -9.81
C GLY A 13 3.87 27.31 -9.32
N MET A 14 4.58 26.41 -10.02
CA MET A 14 4.85 25.05 -9.53
C MET A 14 6.33 24.68 -9.64
N ALA A 15 6.94 24.35 -8.51
CA ALA A 15 8.18 23.58 -8.52
C ALA A 15 7.86 22.13 -8.95
N PRO A 16 8.65 21.51 -9.85
CA PRO A 16 8.52 20.08 -10.11
C PRO A 16 8.83 19.30 -8.83
N LEU A 17 7.79 18.76 -8.19
CA LEU A 17 7.87 17.99 -6.94
C LEU A 17 8.85 16.80 -7.07
N ALA A 18 8.96 16.23 -8.27
CA ALA A 18 9.86 15.13 -8.59
C ALA A 18 11.35 15.50 -8.45
N ASP A 19 11.72 16.77 -8.70
CA ASP A 19 13.13 17.22 -8.59
C ASP A 19 13.50 17.67 -7.17
N THR A 20 12.50 17.87 -6.30
CA THR A 20 12.71 18.41 -4.94
C THR A 20 12.80 17.30 -3.87
N TRP A 21 12.33 16.09 -4.20
CA TRP A 21 12.30 14.94 -3.29
C TRP A 21 12.90 13.71 -3.98
N LEU A 22 14.22 13.72 -4.17
CA LEU A 22 15.02 12.50 -4.36
C LEU A 22 15.03 11.70 -3.06
N VAL A 23 13.87 11.20 -2.65
CA VAL A 23 13.77 10.28 -1.52
C VAL A 23 13.58 8.90 -2.08
N GLU A 24 14.49 7.99 -1.73
CA GLU A 24 14.28 6.58 -2.01
C GLU A 24 13.03 6.13 -1.26
N PRO A 25 11.95 5.74 -1.96
CA PRO A 25 10.73 5.35 -1.31
C PRO A 25 10.92 3.99 -0.64
N ALA A 26 10.39 3.84 0.55
CA ALA A 26 10.37 2.56 1.25
C ALA A 26 9.26 1.69 0.63
N SER A 27 9.63 0.76 -0.25
CA SER A 27 8.68 -0.10 -0.97
C SER A 27 8.21 -1.27 -0.11
N VAL A 28 6.90 -1.45 -0.02
CA VAL A 28 6.25 -2.54 0.75
C VAL A 28 5.19 -3.24 -0.11
N SER A 29 5.34 -4.56 -0.29
CA SER A 29 4.30 -5.41 -0.89
C SER A 29 3.27 -5.80 0.17
N LEU A 30 2.08 -5.19 0.12
CA LEU A 30 1.02 -5.49 1.08
C LEU A 30 0.60 -6.96 1.04
N ASN A 31 0.61 -7.60 -0.12
CA ASN A 31 0.32 -9.02 -0.24
C ASN A 31 1.35 -9.87 0.52
N SER A 32 2.65 -9.61 0.33
CA SER A 32 3.72 -10.38 0.99
C SER A 32 3.65 -10.22 2.50
N VAL A 33 3.58 -8.98 2.99
CA VAL A 33 3.49 -8.69 4.43
C VAL A 33 2.25 -9.32 5.07
N PHE A 34 1.11 -9.29 4.38
CA PHE A 34 -0.13 -9.89 4.86
C PHE A 34 -0.05 -11.42 4.93
N LEU A 35 0.54 -12.08 3.92
CA LEU A 35 0.74 -13.53 3.93
C LEU A 35 1.71 -13.97 5.04
N ASP A 36 2.76 -13.19 5.28
CA ASP A 36 3.70 -13.44 6.37
C ASP A 36 3.04 -13.28 7.73
N ALA A 37 2.26 -12.22 7.94
CA ALA A 37 1.48 -12.04 9.16
C ALA A 37 0.50 -13.21 9.41
N LEU A 38 -0.21 -13.67 8.37
CA LEU A 38 -1.09 -14.84 8.48
C LEU A 38 -0.33 -16.13 8.81
N ARG A 39 0.87 -16.31 8.25
CA ARG A 39 1.71 -17.47 8.51
C ARG A 39 2.17 -17.50 9.96
N GLU A 40 2.69 -16.39 10.47
CA GLU A 40 3.13 -16.27 11.87
C GLU A 40 1.97 -16.50 12.85
N LEU A 41 0.81 -15.90 12.59
CA LEU A 41 -0.38 -16.12 13.41
C LEU A 41 -0.82 -17.58 13.45
N ALA A 42 -0.71 -18.30 12.32
CA ALA A 42 -1.02 -19.71 12.26
C ALA A 42 -0.03 -20.54 13.11
N GLU A 43 1.26 -20.19 13.06
CA GLU A 43 2.31 -20.84 13.85
C GLU A 43 2.13 -20.59 15.35
N GLU A 44 1.95 -19.34 15.77
CA GLU A 44 1.74 -18.95 17.16
C GLU A 44 0.52 -19.64 17.79
N GLN A 45 -0.57 -19.75 17.04
CA GLN A 45 -1.82 -20.32 17.53
C GLN A 45 -1.93 -21.83 17.25
N SER A 46 -0.85 -22.46 16.77
CA SER A 46 -0.80 -23.88 16.43
C SER A 46 -1.92 -24.32 15.47
N VAL A 47 -2.40 -23.41 14.63
CA VAL A 47 -3.42 -23.70 13.62
C VAL A 47 -2.73 -24.25 12.39
N ARG A 48 -3.26 -25.38 11.88
CA ARG A 48 -2.77 -25.95 10.63
C ARG A 48 -2.96 -24.93 9.52
N ARG A 49 -1.87 -24.42 8.95
CA ARG A 49 -1.85 -23.50 7.80
C ARG A 49 -2.79 -23.93 6.67
N GLN A 50 -2.89 -25.23 6.43
CA GLN A 50 -3.77 -25.77 5.40
C GLN A 50 -5.26 -25.57 5.70
N ALA A 51 -5.67 -25.45 6.96
CA ALA A 51 -7.04 -25.10 7.34
C ALA A 51 -7.38 -23.66 6.95
N LEU A 52 -6.47 -22.70 7.21
CA LEU A 52 -6.64 -21.30 6.78
C LEU A 52 -6.68 -21.16 5.26
N LEU A 53 -5.83 -21.90 4.54
CA LEU A 53 -5.86 -21.92 3.08
C LEU A 53 -7.19 -22.51 2.56
N LYS A 54 -7.69 -23.60 3.14
CA LYS A 54 -8.99 -24.17 2.78
C LYS A 54 -10.14 -23.20 3.05
N ALA A 55 -10.12 -22.47 4.17
CA ALA A 55 -11.09 -21.42 4.45
C ALA A 55 -11.00 -20.30 3.39
N GLY A 56 -9.78 -19.90 3.01
CA GLY A 56 -9.54 -18.92 1.95
C GLY A 56 -10.10 -19.35 0.60
N VAL A 57 -9.89 -20.61 0.20
CA VAL A 57 -10.45 -21.18 -1.04
C VAL A 57 -11.98 -21.20 -0.98
N ARG A 58 -12.55 -21.61 0.15
CA ARG A 58 -14.01 -21.61 0.34
C ARG A 58 -14.59 -20.21 0.19
N PHE A 59 -13.95 -19.20 0.80
CA PHE A 59 -14.37 -17.81 0.64
C PHE A 59 -14.36 -17.37 -0.83
N THR A 60 -13.35 -17.74 -1.62
CA THR A 60 -13.37 -17.46 -3.08
C THR A 60 -14.57 -18.11 -3.77
N ALA A 61 -14.91 -19.35 -3.41
CA ALA A 61 -15.97 -20.10 -4.05
C ALA A 61 -17.38 -19.61 -3.65
N THR A 62 -17.57 -19.16 -2.40
CA THR A 62 -18.89 -18.88 -1.83
C THR A 62 -19.16 -17.39 -1.59
N GLY A 63 -18.12 -16.54 -1.63
CA GLY A 63 -18.21 -15.13 -1.22
C GLY A 63 -18.51 -14.93 0.27
N THR A 64 -18.59 -16.00 1.05
CA THR A 64 -18.92 -15.94 2.49
C THR A 64 -17.67 -16.17 3.32
N LEU A 65 -17.30 -15.17 4.11
CA LEU A 65 -16.14 -15.23 5.00
C LEU A 65 -16.55 -15.83 6.35
N ASP A 66 -15.94 -16.95 6.73
CA ASP A 66 -16.21 -17.54 8.04
C ASP A 66 -15.55 -16.76 9.19
N ALA A 67 -16.09 -16.91 10.40
CA ALA A 67 -15.67 -16.15 11.57
C ALA A 67 -14.19 -16.39 11.95
N VAL A 68 -13.68 -17.61 11.71
CA VAL A 68 -12.29 -17.96 12.02
C VAL A 68 -11.36 -17.20 11.10
N LEU A 69 -11.56 -17.32 9.78
CA LEU A 69 -10.75 -16.62 8.80
C LEU A 69 -10.86 -15.10 8.98
N ALA A 70 -12.06 -14.58 9.25
CA ALA A 70 -12.26 -13.16 9.53
C ALA A 70 -11.46 -12.67 10.76
N SER A 71 -11.34 -13.48 11.81
CA SER A 71 -10.52 -13.16 12.98
C SER A 71 -9.03 -13.09 12.62
N TYR A 72 -8.53 -14.10 11.89
CA TYR A 72 -7.12 -14.12 11.46
C TYR A 72 -6.77 -12.98 10.51
N THR A 73 -7.67 -12.62 9.58
CA THR A 73 -7.40 -11.51 8.65
C THR A 73 -7.39 -10.16 9.36
N ARG A 74 -8.21 -9.97 10.40
CA ARG A 74 -8.17 -8.76 11.23
C ARG A 74 -6.86 -8.65 12.01
N LEU A 75 -6.41 -9.73 12.63
CA LEU A 75 -5.12 -9.76 13.32
C LEU A 75 -3.95 -9.55 12.35
N ALA A 76 -4.01 -10.14 11.17
CA ALA A 76 -3.00 -9.94 10.14
C ALA A 76 -2.98 -8.48 9.66
N ALA A 77 -4.14 -7.86 9.46
CA ALA A 77 -4.24 -6.46 9.08
C ALA A 77 -3.58 -5.54 10.12
N GLU A 78 -3.76 -5.81 11.41
CA GLU A 78 -3.11 -5.05 12.48
C GLU A 78 -1.58 -5.21 12.47
N ARG A 79 -1.07 -6.43 12.24
CA ARG A 79 0.37 -6.65 12.08
C ARG A 79 0.94 -5.94 10.85
N VAL A 80 0.21 -5.95 9.73
CA VAL A 80 0.61 -5.23 8.52
C VAL A 80 0.68 -3.73 8.80
N ARG A 81 -0.30 -3.17 9.53
CA ARG A 81 -0.26 -1.76 9.96
C ARG A 81 1.02 -1.46 10.71
N GLN A 82 1.35 -2.27 11.72
CA GLN A 82 2.53 -2.06 12.54
C GLN A 82 3.82 -2.15 11.71
N ARG A 83 3.96 -3.14 10.83
CA ARG A 83 5.15 -3.28 9.98
C ARG A 83 5.33 -2.11 9.01
N VAL A 84 4.23 -1.60 8.44
CA VAL A 84 4.28 -0.40 7.59
C VAL A 84 4.77 0.80 8.39
N VAL A 85 4.31 0.95 9.65
CA VAL A 85 4.81 1.99 10.57
C VAL A 85 6.29 1.78 10.85
N ASP A 86 6.72 0.57 11.21
CA ASP A 86 8.13 0.27 11.50
C ASP A 86 9.04 0.58 10.29
N VAL A 87 8.60 0.23 9.07
CA VAL A 87 9.32 0.56 7.83
C VAL A 87 9.43 2.06 7.63
N ALA A 88 8.35 2.82 7.90
CA ALA A 88 8.35 4.27 7.78
C ALA A 88 9.27 4.94 8.82
N GLU A 89 9.26 4.45 10.07
CA GLU A 89 10.14 4.93 11.13
C GLU A 89 11.62 4.72 10.78
N VAL A 90 11.96 3.52 10.28
CA VAL A 90 13.33 3.19 9.84
C VAL A 90 13.76 4.04 8.65
N ALA A 91 12.84 4.32 7.72
CA ALA A 91 13.13 5.15 6.55
C ALA A 91 13.23 6.65 6.89
N GLY A 92 12.66 7.07 8.01
CA GLY A 92 12.84 8.40 8.59
C GLY A 92 11.86 9.46 8.05
N PRO A 93 11.87 10.67 8.65
CA PRO A 93 10.78 11.66 8.53
C PRO A 93 10.65 12.34 7.15
N ARG A 94 11.58 12.09 6.23
CA ARG A 94 11.52 12.62 4.86
C ARG A 94 11.17 11.54 3.83
N SER A 95 10.98 10.30 4.27
CA SER A 95 10.70 9.16 3.39
C SER A 95 9.22 9.05 3.04
N VAL A 96 8.96 8.53 1.84
CA VAL A 96 7.62 8.17 1.38
C VAL A 96 7.53 6.65 1.38
N VAL A 97 6.46 6.10 1.95
CA VAL A 97 6.19 4.67 1.84
C VAL A 97 5.41 4.39 0.57
N LEU A 98 5.92 3.46 -0.24
CA LEU A 98 5.24 2.97 -1.43
C LEU A 98 4.58 1.63 -1.13
N LEU A 99 3.26 1.62 -1.04
CA LEU A 99 2.45 0.42 -0.90
C LEU A 99 2.00 -0.09 -2.26
N HIS A 100 2.34 -1.34 -2.56
CA HIS A 100 1.94 -2.01 -3.78
C HIS A 100 1.32 -3.39 -3.49
N GLU A 101 0.70 -3.98 -4.52
CA GLU A 101 0.09 -5.32 -4.43
C GLU A 101 -0.93 -5.43 -3.28
N ALA A 102 -1.94 -4.57 -3.27
CA ALA A 102 -2.98 -4.54 -2.21
C ALA A 102 -4.11 -5.57 -2.41
N GLY A 103 -3.87 -6.66 -3.15
CA GLY A 103 -4.91 -7.61 -3.56
C GLY A 103 -5.59 -8.30 -2.38
N LEU A 104 -4.82 -8.75 -1.39
CA LEU A 104 -5.34 -9.41 -0.19
C LEU A 104 -6.02 -8.42 0.76
N VAL A 105 -5.46 -7.22 0.91
CA VAL A 105 -6.08 -6.13 1.70
C VAL A 105 -7.43 -5.74 1.10
N THR A 106 -7.51 -5.68 -0.23
CA THR A 106 -8.78 -5.46 -0.96
C THR A 106 -9.74 -6.62 -0.75
N ARG A 107 -9.28 -7.86 -0.98
CA ARG A 107 -10.10 -9.08 -0.88
C ARG A 107 -10.68 -9.31 0.51
N TYR A 108 -9.96 -8.96 1.56
CA TYR A 108 -10.41 -9.07 2.95
C TYR A 108 -10.92 -7.73 3.51
N GLY A 109 -11.50 -6.89 2.64
CA GLY A 109 -11.95 -5.55 3.00
C GLY A 109 -12.92 -5.49 4.19
N GLU A 110 -13.83 -6.47 4.32
CA GLU A 110 -14.79 -6.56 5.45
C GLU A 110 -14.20 -7.15 6.75
N ALA A 111 -12.94 -7.56 6.71
CA ALA A 111 -12.28 -8.22 7.83
C ALA A 111 -10.90 -7.63 8.09
N GLY A 112 -10.85 -6.30 8.22
CA GLY A 112 -9.67 -5.53 8.61
C GLY A 112 -8.98 -4.83 7.45
N GLY A 113 -9.19 -5.28 6.21
CA GLY A 113 -8.51 -4.70 5.05
C GLY A 113 -8.90 -3.25 4.76
N ARG A 114 -10.18 -2.90 4.94
CA ARG A 114 -10.65 -1.52 4.76
C ARG A 114 -10.12 -0.61 5.86
N GLU A 115 -10.21 -1.07 7.11
CA GLU A 115 -9.76 -0.33 8.30
C GLU A 115 -8.25 -0.06 8.21
N LEU A 116 -7.46 -1.07 7.82
CA LEU A 116 -6.02 -0.93 7.55
C LEU A 116 -5.75 0.15 6.51
N ARG A 117 -6.40 0.08 5.34
CA ARG A 117 -6.18 1.03 4.27
C ARG A 117 -6.58 2.45 4.69
N ALA A 118 -7.75 2.61 5.28
CA ALA A 118 -8.25 3.91 5.73
C ALA A 118 -7.33 4.51 6.82
N GLY A 119 -6.86 3.69 7.76
CA GLY A 119 -5.93 4.13 8.81
C GLY A 119 -4.60 4.61 8.24
N LEU A 120 -4.00 3.86 7.32
CA LEU A 120 -2.74 4.25 6.65
C LEU A 120 -2.92 5.51 5.80
N GLN A 121 -4.02 5.64 5.07
CA GLN A 121 -4.34 6.85 4.30
C GLN A 121 -4.53 8.07 5.22
N GLN A 122 -5.20 7.88 6.36
CA GLN A 122 -5.43 8.97 7.30
C GLN A 122 -4.13 9.44 7.96
N ALA A 123 -3.26 8.51 8.38
CA ALA A 123 -1.93 8.85 8.91
C ALA A 123 -1.10 9.62 7.88
N ALA A 124 -1.12 9.19 6.61
CA ALA A 124 -0.36 9.81 5.52
C ALA A 124 -0.66 11.30 5.30
N ARG A 125 -1.84 11.77 5.71
CA ARG A 125 -2.29 13.16 5.57
C ARG A 125 -1.63 14.12 6.55
N HIS A 126 -1.16 13.62 7.69
CA HIS A 126 -0.64 14.46 8.77
C HIS A 126 0.88 14.36 8.85
N PRO A 127 1.62 15.47 8.78
CA PRO A 127 3.08 15.46 8.92
C PRO A 127 3.61 14.93 10.25
N ALA A 128 2.77 14.90 11.29
CA ALA A 128 3.11 14.39 12.60
C ALA A 128 2.80 12.89 12.79
N ASP A 129 2.03 12.29 11.88
CA ASP A 129 1.64 10.89 11.94
C ASP A 129 2.57 10.03 11.06
N VAL A 130 2.62 8.73 11.37
CA VAL A 130 3.46 7.77 10.65
C VAL A 130 2.59 6.68 10.03
N PRO A 131 2.75 6.35 8.73
CA PRO A 131 3.65 7.02 7.77
C PRO A 131 3.12 8.41 7.38
N HIS A 132 4.02 9.38 7.19
CA HIS A 132 3.71 10.62 6.46
C HIS A 132 4.07 10.43 4.99
N GLY A 133 3.17 10.78 4.07
CA GLY A 133 3.40 10.58 2.63
C GLY A 133 3.33 9.10 2.25
N LEU A 134 2.22 8.72 1.60
CA LEU A 134 1.94 7.35 1.22
C LEU A 134 1.54 7.29 -0.25
N TRP A 135 2.19 6.43 -1.02
CA TRP A 135 1.74 6.07 -2.35
C TRP A 135 1.14 4.69 -2.32
N LEU A 136 -0.19 4.62 -2.45
CA LEU A 136 -0.87 3.39 -2.82
C LEU A 136 -0.89 3.33 -4.34
N LEU A 137 -0.50 2.20 -4.92
CA LEU A 137 -0.65 1.94 -6.35
C LEU A 137 -1.90 1.10 -6.64
N PRO A 138 -3.12 1.67 -6.70
CA PRO A 138 -4.24 0.98 -7.29
C PRO A 138 -4.45 1.40 -8.76
N ALA A 139 -4.98 0.44 -9.52
CA ALA A 139 -5.70 0.57 -10.79
C ALA A 139 -4.92 0.40 -12.11
N GLU A 140 -5.58 -0.29 -13.04
CA GLU A 140 -5.21 -0.36 -14.47
C GLU A 140 -5.33 1.01 -15.16
N ASP A 141 -6.26 1.86 -14.69
CA ASP A 141 -6.41 3.25 -15.14
C ASP A 141 -5.99 4.23 -14.02
N PRO A 142 -4.85 4.93 -14.15
CA PRO A 142 -4.36 5.87 -13.15
C PRO A 142 -5.20 7.15 -13.03
N ARG A 143 -6.18 7.37 -13.93
CA ARG A 143 -7.08 8.52 -13.93
C ARG A 143 -8.52 8.17 -13.54
N ALA A 144 -8.84 6.91 -13.32
CA ALA A 144 -10.15 6.52 -12.78
C ALA A 144 -10.10 6.46 -11.25
N THR A 145 -11.16 6.90 -10.58
CA THR A 145 -11.33 6.67 -9.12
C THR A 145 -11.14 5.19 -8.83
N PRO A 146 -10.15 4.78 -8.01
CA PRO A 146 -9.92 3.37 -7.76
C PRO A 146 -11.12 2.78 -7.03
N THR A 147 -11.65 1.69 -7.60
CA THR A 147 -12.76 0.91 -7.06
C THR A 147 -12.31 -0.52 -6.70
N PRO A 148 -11.37 -0.69 -5.75
CA PRO A 148 -10.94 -2.01 -5.30
C PRO A 148 -12.15 -2.80 -4.80
N ASP A 149 -12.39 -3.96 -5.44
CA ASP A 149 -13.55 -4.82 -5.18
C ASP A 149 -14.91 -4.12 -5.35
N GLY A 150 -15.01 -3.23 -6.36
CA GLY A 150 -16.24 -2.51 -6.68
C GLY A 150 -16.61 -1.40 -5.69
N ARG A 151 -15.72 -1.08 -4.73
CA ARG A 151 -15.95 -0.05 -3.72
C ARG A 151 -15.01 1.11 -3.90
N THR A 152 -15.58 2.31 -3.92
CA THR A 152 -14.83 3.57 -4.03
C THR A 152 -13.88 3.74 -2.86
N VAL A 153 -12.61 4.04 -3.14
CA VAL A 153 -11.69 4.57 -2.11
C VAL A 153 -12.04 6.03 -1.88
N GLU A 154 -12.24 6.41 -0.62
CA GLU A 154 -12.47 7.82 -0.26
C GLU A 154 -11.19 8.63 -0.48
N VAL A 155 -11.31 9.70 -1.26
CA VAL A 155 -10.27 10.69 -1.52
C VAL A 155 -10.83 12.03 -1.07
N VAL A 156 -10.15 12.71 -0.14
CA VAL A 156 -10.64 13.98 0.41
C VAL A 156 -10.41 15.12 -0.57
N ASN A 157 -9.25 15.12 -1.24
CA ASN A 157 -8.96 16.09 -2.29
C ASN A 157 -8.08 15.48 -3.38
N ARG A 158 -8.62 15.36 -4.59
CA ARG A 158 -7.92 14.79 -5.73
C ARG A 158 -6.71 15.61 -6.19
N ALA A 159 -6.72 16.93 -5.97
CA ALA A 159 -5.62 17.79 -6.39
C ALA A 159 -4.37 17.66 -5.50
N SER A 160 -4.52 17.18 -4.27
CA SER A 160 -3.41 17.08 -3.29
C SER A 160 -3.10 15.65 -2.84
N GLU A 161 -4.03 14.71 -2.95
CA GLU A 161 -3.87 13.31 -2.52
C GLU A 161 -3.63 12.35 -3.68
N TRP A 162 -3.59 12.84 -4.92
CA TRP A 162 -3.44 12.02 -6.11
C TRP A 162 -2.25 12.46 -6.95
N GLU A 163 -1.36 11.52 -7.23
CA GLU A 163 -0.27 11.71 -8.19
C GLU A 163 -0.27 10.53 -9.18
N VAL A 164 -0.19 10.83 -10.48
CA VAL A 164 -0.07 9.78 -11.51
C VAL A 164 1.40 9.49 -11.75
N LEU A 165 1.87 8.35 -11.26
CA LEU A 165 3.28 7.98 -11.43
C LEU A 165 3.61 7.65 -12.89
N GLY A 166 4.61 8.32 -13.43
CA GLY A 166 5.09 8.08 -14.80
C GLY A 166 5.84 6.76 -14.97
N GLY A 167 5.82 6.20 -16.18
CA GLY A 167 6.50 4.93 -16.52
C GLY A 167 7.99 4.84 -16.15
N PRO A 168 8.82 5.89 -16.37
CA PRO A 168 10.21 5.89 -15.94
C PRO A 168 10.36 5.79 -14.41
N PHE A 169 9.53 6.50 -13.66
CA PHE A 169 9.51 6.43 -12.20
C PHE A 169 9.13 5.04 -11.71
N LEU A 170 8.11 4.42 -12.32
CA LEU A 170 7.71 3.05 -12.03
C LEU A 170 8.83 2.02 -12.28
N LYS A 171 9.71 2.24 -13.27
CA LYS A 171 10.87 1.36 -13.51
C LYS A 171 11.90 1.46 -12.38
N VAL A 172 12.15 2.67 -11.88
CA VAL A 172 13.03 2.89 -10.74
C VAL A 172 12.45 2.22 -9.48
N LEU A 173 11.16 2.45 -9.22
CA LEU A 173 10.45 1.81 -8.10
C LEU A 173 10.52 0.29 -8.14
N ARG A 174 10.28 -0.33 -9.31
CA ARG A 174 10.35 -1.79 -9.48
C ARG A 174 11.75 -2.37 -9.30
N SER A 175 12.79 -1.53 -9.40
CA SER A 175 14.18 -1.93 -9.22
C SER A 175 14.65 -1.72 -7.78
N ALA A 176 13.87 -1.02 -6.95
CA ALA A 176 14.18 -0.78 -5.55
C ALA A 176 13.99 -2.07 -4.72
N PRO A 177 14.80 -2.28 -3.67
CA PRO A 177 14.64 -3.43 -2.78
C PRO A 177 13.29 -3.34 -2.05
N VAL A 178 12.51 -4.42 -2.13
CA VAL A 178 11.25 -4.55 -1.39
C VAL A 178 11.57 -4.84 0.08
N ARG A 179 10.98 -4.06 0.98
CA ARG A 179 11.10 -4.26 2.42
C ARG A 179 9.97 -5.18 2.92
N PRO A 180 10.27 -6.11 3.84
CA PRO A 180 9.29 -7.00 4.44
C PRO A 180 8.34 -6.29 5.42
#